data_AF-A0A9D2E000-F1
#
_entry.id   AF-A0A9D2E000-F1
#
_cell.length_a   1.000
_cell.length_b   1.000
_cell.length_c   1.000
_cell.angle_alpha   90.00
_cell.angle_beta   90.00
_cell.angle_gamma   90.00
#
_symmetry.space_group_name_H-M   'P 1'
#
loop_
_entity.id
_entity.type
_entity.pdbx_description
1 polymer ?
#
loop_
_entity_poly.entity_id
_entity_poly.type
_entity_poly.pdbx_seq_one_letter_code
_entity_poly.pdbx_strand_id
1 'polypeptide(L)'
;MNISPISLNTINKTSSSKKLSFGETPVCKINLKRKQKDDTYKFIPAHFSKLTPSEDKDELLVDRIKDVWGKRNDSYAVDIASNFALQNGRSVNNNFYVISRDDLKDPYRKITCIMQTTSTDERDKSKFSIDYLQAHPNIENNPFSKIKGSGELSLYGCVKEAKEHGFKEVYISSSNNPFYEHLNLKHGVRNSTFIIDEADYDSFLARIEEKYGIK
;
A
#
# COMPACT_ATOMS: atom_id res chain seq x y z
N MET A 1 -52.26 4.88 43.62
CA MET A 1 -51.71 5.88 42.68
C MET A 1 -51.36 5.15 41.39
N ASN A 2 -51.99 5.49 40.27
CA ASN A 2 -51.33 5.38 38.94
C ASN A 2 -50.34 6.58 38.83
N ILE A 3 -49.36 6.71 37.93
CA ILE A 3 -48.96 6.10 36.64
C ILE A 3 -47.40 6.24 36.58
N SER A 4 -46.57 5.57 35.77
CA SER A 4 -46.69 4.61 34.66
C SER A 4 -45.49 3.63 34.69
N PRO A 5 -45.51 2.48 33.98
CA PRO A 5 -44.28 1.74 33.70
C PRO A 5 -43.38 2.53 32.73
N ILE A 6 -42.09 2.67 33.06
CA ILE A 6 -41.10 3.21 32.13
C ILE A 6 -40.98 2.22 30.96
N SER A 7 -41.33 2.66 29.74
CA SER A 7 -41.07 1.85 28.56
C SER A 7 -39.55 1.73 28.38
N LEU A 8 -39.01 0.53 28.60
CA LEU A 8 -37.72 0.14 28.08
C LEU A 8 -37.82 0.19 26.55
N ASN A 9 -37.56 1.37 25.98
CA ASN A 9 -37.36 1.53 24.56
C ASN A 9 -36.23 0.58 24.18
N THR A 10 -36.60 -0.52 23.52
CA THR A 10 -35.66 -1.34 22.78
C THR A 10 -34.88 -0.39 21.91
N ILE A 11 -33.61 -0.15 22.25
CA ILE A 11 -32.70 0.57 21.39
C ILE A 11 -32.47 -0.37 20.21
N ASN A 12 -33.36 -0.26 19.22
CA ASN A 12 -33.11 -0.67 17.87
C ASN A 12 -31.89 0.16 17.43
N LYS A 13 -30.70 -0.39 17.72
CA LYS A 13 -29.50 -0.13 16.94
C LYS A 13 -29.82 -0.63 15.54
N THR A 14 -30.55 0.20 14.80
CA THR A 14 -30.47 0.22 13.35
C THR A 14 -28.99 0.36 13.06
N SER A 15 -28.38 -0.76 12.70
CA SER A 15 -27.05 -0.80 12.13
C SER A 15 -27.13 -0.12 10.78
N SER A 16 -27.21 1.22 10.82
CA SER A 16 -26.80 2.04 9.70
C SER A 16 -25.40 1.56 9.35
N SER A 17 -25.31 0.86 8.23
CA SER A 17 -24.06 0.35 7.70
C SER A 17 -23.28 1.58 7.25
N LYS A 18 -22.60 2.24 8.20
CA LYS A 18 -21.58 3.25 7.93
C LYS A 18 -20.59 2.58 6.99
N LYS A 19 -20.73 2.86 5.70
CA LYS A 19 -19.69 2.57 4.73
C LYS A 19 -18.43 3.21 5.29
N LEU A 20 -17.43 2.39 5.59
CA LEU A 20 -16.07 2.88 5.81
C LEU A 20 -15.58 3.39 4.45
N SER A 21 -15.88 4.66 4.16
CA SER A 21 -15.18 5.42 3.13
C SER A 21 -13.84 5.85 3.73
N PHE A 22 -12.75 5.24 3.29
CA PHE A 22 -11.38 5.56 3.70
C PHE A 22 -11.04 7.04 3.47
N GLY A 23 -10.02 7.53 4.16
CA GLY A 23 -9.34 8.78 3.80
C GLY A 23 -8.39 8.61 2.60
N GLU A 24 -8.20 7.36 2.14
CA GLU A 24 -7.34 7.02 1.01
C GLU A 24 -7.65 7.90 -0.22
N THR A 25 -6.65 8.64 -0.68
CA THR A 25 -6.72 9.43 -1.92
C THR A 25 -6.18 8.56 -3.06
N PRO A 26 -7.00 8.17 -4.05
CA PRO A 26 -6.54 7.34 -5.16
C PRO A 26 -5.52 8.09 -6.01
N VAL A 27 -4.34 7.49 -6.18
CA VAL A 27 -3.26 8.00 -7.03
C VAL A 27 -3.43 7.47 -8.45
N CYS A 28 -3.51 6.14 -8.60
CA CYS A 28 -3.69 5.52 -9.91
C CYS A 28 -4.47 4.21 -9.86
N LYS A 29 -5.09 3.87 -10.99
CA LYS A 29 -5.73 2.58 -11.21
C LYS A 29 -4.70 1.56 -11.66
N ILE A 30 -4.80 0.35 -11.14
CA ILE A 30 -3.90 -0.78 -11.41
C ILE A 30 -4.70 -2.07 -11.51
N ASN A 31 -4.05 -3.14 -11.99
CA ASN A 31 -4.67 -4.44 -12.18
C ASN A 31 -3.81 -5.52 -11.52
N LEU A 32 -4.30 -6.13 -10.44
CA LEU A 32 -3.64 -7.30 -9.84
C LEU A 32 -3.83 -8.53 -10.73
N LYS A 33 -2.84 -9.42 -10.78
CA LYS A 33 -2.98 -10.72 -11.48
C LYS A 33 -3.56 -11.75 -10.53
N ARG A 34 -4.67 -12.39 -10.91
CA ARG A 34 -5.18 -13.62 -10.27
C ARG A 34 -4.93 -14.84 -11.12
N LYS A 35 -4.17 -15.82 -10.61
CA LYS A 35 -4.03 -17.14 -11.22
C LYS A 35 -5.35 -17.91 -11.13
N GLN A 36 -5.84 -18.44 -12.25
CA GLN A 36 -7.04 -19.28 -12.33
C GLN A 36 -6.68 -20.77 -12.15
N LYS A 37 -7.61 -21.70 -12.45
CA LYS A 37 -7.39 -23.15 -12.31
C LYS A 37 -6.64 -23.80 -13.48
N ASP A 38 -6.68 -23.15 -14.65
CA ASP A 38 -6.11 -23.56 -15.93
C ASP A 38 -4.73 -22.91 -16.19
N ASP A 39 -4.03 -22.54 -15.12
CA ASP A 39 -2.78 -21.77 -15.11
C ASP A 39 -2.81 -20.38 -15.79
N THR A 40 -3.97 -19.93 -16.31
CA THR A 40 -4.13 -18.58 -16.86
C THR A 40 -4.20 -17.50 -15.78
N TYR A 41 -4.05 -16.23 -16.18
CA TYR A 41 -4.19 -15.08 -15.29
C TYR A 41 -5.36 -14.18 -15.71
N LYS A 42 -6.21 -13.81 -14.74
CA LYS A 42 -7.25 -12.79 -14.90
C LYS A 42 -6.84 -11.53 -14.14
N PHE A 43 -7.03 -10.36 -14.74
CA PHE A 43 -6.87 -9.08 -14.06
C PHE A 43 -7.99 -8.83 -13.04
N ILE A 44 -7.63 -8.25 -11.90
CA ILE A 44 -8.53 -7.77 -10.86
C ILE A 44 -8.28 -6.27 -10.66
N PRO A 45 -9.29 -5.42 -10.91
CA PRO A 45 -9.19 -3.99 -10.65
C PRO A 45 -8.82 -3.68 -9.19
N ALA A 46 -7.88 -2.76 -9.05
CA ALA A 46 -7.37 -2.27 -7.79
C ALA A 46 -6.92 -0.83 -7.95
N HIS A 47 -6.67 -0.15 -6.83
CA HIS A 47 -6.12 1.19 -6.78
C HIS A 47 -4.85 1.21 -5.93
N PHE A 48 -3.88 2.00 -6.38
CA PHE A 48 -2.80 2.48 -5.55
C PHE A 48 -3.26 3.83 -4.98
N SER A 49 -3.26 3.95 -3.65
CA SER A 49 -3.83 5.09 -2.93
C SER A 49 -2.85 5.60 -1.88
N LYS A 50 -2.84 6.92 -1.67
CA LYS A 50 -2.12 7.58 -0.56
C LYS A 50 -3.03 7.64 0.67
N LEU A 51 -2.50 7.33 1.84
CA LEU A 51 -3.19 7.44 3.13
C LEU A 51 -2.92 8.79 3.79
N THR A 52 -3.87 9.27 4.59
CA THR A 52 -3.77 10.55 5.30
C THR A 52 -3.70 10.33 6.82
N PRO A 53 -2.55 10.57 7.48
CA PRO A 53 -2.38 10.31 8.92
C PRO A 53 -3.29 11.08 9.88
N SER A 54 -3.89 12.18 9.43
CA SER A 54 -4.85 12.97 10.22
C SER A 54 -6.31 12.52 10.06
N GLU A 55 -6.58 11.43 9.32
CA GLU A 55 -7.93 10.86 9.17
C GLU A 55 -8.10 9.63 10.07
N ASP A 56 -9.00 9.71 11.06
CA ASP A 56 -9.32 8.63 12.03
C ASP A 56 -9.48 7.24 11.37
N LYS A 57 -10.00 7.21 10.15
CA LYS A 57 -10.30 5.96 9.41
C LYS A 57 -9.05 5.30 8.84
N ASP A 58 -8.04 6.09 8.48
CA ASP A 58 -6.78 5.59 7.96
C ASP A 58 -5.89 5.15 9.14
N GLU A 59 -5.93 5.85 10.29
CA GLU A 59 -5.34 5.35 11.55
C GLU A 59 -5.92 3.98 11.93
N LEU A 60 -7.26 3.83 11.95
CA LEU A 60 -7.95 2.57 12.23
C LEU A 60 -7.60 1.47 11.21
N LEU A 61 -7.38 1.82 9.94
CA LEU A 61 -6.95 0.86 8.92
C LEU A 61 -5.53 0.37 9.20
N VAL A 62 -4.60 1.28 9.49
CA VAL A 62 -3.18 0.99 9.69
C VAL A 62 -2.94 0.21 10.97
N ASP A 63 -3.59 0.57 12.09
CA ASP A 63 -3.51 -0.23 13.32
C ASP A 63 -4.07 -1.64 13.09
N ARG A 64 -5.16 -1.80 12.32
CA ARG A 64 -5.68 -3.13 11.95
C ARG A 64 -4.72 -3.92 11.05
N ILE A 65 -4.01 -3.27 10.12
CA ILE A 65 -2.98 -3.92 9.29
C ILE A 65 -1.85 -4.45 10.18
N LYS A 66 -1.30 -3.62 11.07
CA LYS A 66 -0.34 -4.03 12.11
C LYS A 66 -0.86 -5.22 12.93
N ASP A 67 -2.12 -5.17 13.35
CA ASP A 67 -2.72 -6.16 14.24
C ASP A 67 -3.03 -7.51 13.54
N VAL A 68 -3.21 -7.53 12.21
CA VAL A 68 -3.46 -8.75 11.41
C VAL A 68 -2.17 -9.29 10.77
N TRP A 69 -1.23 -8.42 10.39
CA TRP A 69 0.00 -8.81 9.66
C TRP A 69 1.19 -8.97 10.62
N GLY A 70 1.36 -8.07 11.59
CA GLY A 70 2.45 -8.11 12.58
C GLY A 70 2.43 -9.31 13.53
N LYS A 71 1.29 -10.02 13.65
CA LYS A 71 1.18 -11.28 14.40
C LYS A 71 1.98 -12.45 13.81
N ARG A 72 2.68 -12.25 12.68
CA ARG A 72 3.55 -13.26 12.04
C ARG A 72 5.06 -12.96 12.12
N ASN A 73 5.49 -12.06 13.01
CA ASN A 73 6.87 -11.57 13.15
C ASN A 73 7.39 -10.71 11.98
N ASP A 74 6.54 -10.29 11.05
CA ASP A 74 6.90 -9.29 10.03
C ASP A 74 6.97 -7.90 10.70
N SER A 75 8.18 -7.45 11.09
CA SER A 75 8.38 -6.19 11.83
C SER A 75 7.89 -4.98 11.04
N TYR A 76 8.06 -5.00 9.72
CA TYR A 76 7.79 -3.85 8.85
C TYR A 76 6.33 -3.36 8.90
N ALA A 77 5.34 -4.24 9.06
CA ALA A 77 3.95 -3.82 9.24
C ALA A 77 3.73 -3.07 10.58
N VAL A 78 4.50 -3.42 11.62
CA VAL A 78 4.50 -2.75 12.92
C VAL A 78 5.28 -1.44 12.87
N ASP A 79 6.43 -1.43 12.17
CA ASP A 79 7.28 -0.24 11.98
C ASP A 79 6.53 0.85 11.20
N ILE A 80 5.92 0.49 10.06
CA ILE A 80 5.06 1.38 9.26
C ILE A 80 3.93 1.98 10.11
N ALA A 81 3.20 1.14 10.86
CA ALA A 81 2.08 1.61 11.67
C ALA A 81 2.51 2.49 12.84
N SER A 82 3.68 2.21 13.43
CA SER A 82 4.27 3.05 14.47
C SER A 82 4.69 4.40 13.91
N ASN A 83 5.31 4.42 12.72
CA ASN A 83 5.68 5.66 12.03
C ASN A 83 4.46 6.49 11.60
N PHE A 84 3.36 5.84 11.20
CA PHE A 84 2.09 6.47 10.84
C PHE A 84 1.51 7.24 12.03
N ALA A 85 1.32 6.57 13.17
CA ALA A 85 0.80 7.19 14.40
C ALA A 85 1.72 8.30 14.95
N LEU A 86 3.03 8.20 14.71
CA LEU A 86 4.02 9.20 15.13
C LEU A 86 4.20 10.38 14.16
N GLN A 87 3.52 10.39 13.01
CA GLN A 87 3.64 11.50 12.05
C GLN A 87 2.96 12.78 12.56
N ASN A 88 1.92 12.65 13.39
CA ASN A 88 1.22 13.76 14.04
C ASN A 88 2.14 14.48 15.05
N GLY A 89 2.97 15.40 14.55
CA GLY A 89 3.91 16.22 15.33
C GLY A 89 5.40 16.06 15.01
N ARG A 90 5.79 15.35 13.92
CA ARG A 90 7.19 15.21 13.50
C ARG A 90 7.49 15.93 12.17
N SER A 91 8.71 16.43 12.04
CA SER A 91 9.22 17.12 10.84
C SER A 91 9.69 16.17 9.72
N VAL A 92 9.25 14.91 9.72
CA VAL A 92 9.67 13.90 8.74
C VAL A 92 8.52 13.70 7.75
N ASN A 93 8.77 14.04 6.48
CA ASN A 93 7.81 13.90 5.38
C ASN A 93 7.70 12.43 4.92
N ASN A 94 7.18 11.59 5.82
CA ASN A 94 6.72 10.26 5.49
C ASN A 94 5.46 10.38 4.61
N ASN A 95 5.37 9.56 3.57
CA ASN A 95 4.15 9.33 2.82
C ASN A 95 3.83 7.84 2.89
N PHE A 96 2.54 7.54 3.06
CA PHE A 96 2.06 6.17 3.27
C PHE A 96 1.10 5.82 2.14
N TYR A 97 1.26 4.62 1.59
CA TYR A 97 0.49 4.16 0.44
C TYR A 97 0.01 2.72 0.63
N VAL A 98 -1.09 2.39 -0.03
CA VAL A 98 -1.67 1.04 -0.05
C VAL A 98 -2.10 0.64 -1.45
N ILE A 99 -2.15 -0.68 -1.69
CA ILE A 99 -2.93 -1.24 -2.80
C ILE A 99 -4.21 -1.83 -2.24
N SER A 100 -5.35 -1.29 -2.68
CA SER A 100 -6.68 -1.74 -2.29
C SER A 100 -7.46 -2.31 -3.49
N ARG A 101 -8.17 -3.42 -3.30
CA ARG A 101 -8.96 -4.11 -4.33
C ARG A 101 -10.39 -3.58 -4.44
N ASP A 102 -10.87 -3.45 -5.67
CA ASP A 102 -12.20 -2.90 -5.95
C ASP A 102 -13.32 -3.95 -5.77
N ASP A 103 -12.98 -5.23 -5.94
CA ASP A 103 -13.94 -6.36 -5.88
C ASP A 103 -14.28 -6.80 -4.44
N LEU A 104 -13.69 -6.18 -3.42
CA LEU A 104 -13.88 -6.52 -2.01
C LEU A 104 -14.42 -5.35 -1.19
N LYS A 105 -15.57 -5.58 -0.54
CA LYS A 105 -16.22 -4.61 0.36
C LYS A 105 -15.64 -4.60 1.79
N ASP A 106 -14.91 -5.66 2.17
CA ASP A 106 -14.25 -5.74 3.49
C ASP A 106 -12.96 -4.91 3.46
N PRO A 107 -12.86 -3.84 4.26
CA PRO A 107 -11.69 -2.97 4.36
C PRO A 107 -10.35 -3.71 4.44
N TYR A 108 -10.31 -4.73 5.29
CA TYR A 108 -9.06 -5.33 5.74
C TYR A 108 -8.61 -6.44 4.81
N ARG A 109 -9.56 -7.06 4.10
CA ARG A 109 -9.28 -8.06 3.05
C ARG A 109 -9.00 -7.45 1.69
N LYS A 110 -9.40 -6.20 1.45
CA LYS A 110 -9.12 -5.52 0.18
C LYS A 110 -7.68 -5.01 0.06
N ILE A 111 -7.02 -4.69 1.18
CA ILE A 111 -5.61 -4.27 1.17
C ILE A 111 -4.70 -5.46 0.85
N THR A 112 -3.81 -5.30 -0.13
CA THR A 112 -2.85 -6.34 -0.56
C THR A 112 -1.39 -5.93 -0.39
N CYS A 113 -1.12 -4.65 -0.18
CA CYS A 113 0.20 -4.10 0.11
C CYS A 113 0.05 -2.80 0.90
N ILE A 114 1.03 -2.51 1.76
CA ILE A 114 1.27 -1.21 2.39
C ILE A 114 2.73 -0.82 2.14
N MET A 115 2.98 0.47 1.98
CA MET A 115 4.30 1.03 1.69
C MET A 115 4.48 2.34 2.47
N GLN A 116 5.68 2.55 3.01
CA GLN A 116 6.12 3.84 3.54
C GLN A 116 7.28 4.34 2.68
N THR A 117 7.21 5.61 2.33
CA THR A 117 8.28 6.35 1.66
C THR A 117 8.66 7.58 2.47
N THR A 118 9.94 7.95 2.47
CA THR A 118 10.39 9.27 2.93
C THR A 118 10.76 10.11 1.71
N SER A 119 10.13 11.26 1.59
CA SER A 119 10.69 12.34 0.77
C SER A 119 11.77 13.04 1.59
N THR A 120 12.97 13.20 1.04
CA THR A 120 13.73 14.42 1.40
C THR A 120 12.87 15.64 1.06
N ASP A 121 13.05 16.74 1.80
CA ASP A 121 12.35 18.03 1.65
C ASP A 121 11.79 18.26 0.23
N GLU A 122 10.56 18.75 0.04
CA GLU A 122 9.97 19.00 -1.30
C GLU A 122 10.83 19.92 -2.19
N ARG A 123 11.80 20.63 -1.59
CA ARG A 123 12.87 21.41 -2.24
C ARG A 123 14.00 20.54 -2.80
N ASP A 124 14.35 19.44 -2.13
CA ASP A 124 15.35 18.46 -2.54
C ASP A 124 14.69 17.24 -3.21
N LYS A 125 14.41 17.43 -4.50
CA LYS A 125 13.89 16.40 -5.40
C LYS A 125 14.96 15.46 -5.94
N SER A 126 16.12 15.35 -5.29
CA SER A 126 17.13 14.35 -5.67
C SER A 126 16.52 12.94 -5.61
N LYS A 127 15.85 12.58 -4.52
CA LYS A 127 15.41 11.20 -4.28
C LYS A 127 14.03 11.06 -3.63
N PHE A 128 13.36 9.97 -3.97
CA PHE A 128 12.17 9.48 -3.29
C PHE A 128 12.50 8.11 -2.68
N SER A 129 12.64 8.04 -1.34
CA SER A 129 13.08 6.83 -0.63
C SER A 129 11.90 5.94 -0.32
N ILE A 130 11.95 4.65 -0.70
CA ILE A 130 11.07 3.61 -0.17
C ILE A 130 11.78 2.97 1.02
N ASP A 131 11.26 3.22 2.22
CA ASP A 131 11.87 2.72 3.46
C ASP A 131 11.28 1.37 3.85
N TYR A 132 9.98 1.16 3.59
CA TYR A 132 9.30 -0.10 3.83
C TYR A 132 8.30 -0.41 2.71
N LEU A 133 8.30 -1.65 2.23
CA LEU A 133 7.33 -2.19 1.29
C LEU A 133 6.90 -3.58 1.77
N GLN A 134 5.64 -3.73 2.17
CA GLN A 134 5.13 -4.96 2.76
C GLN A 134 3.88 -5.42 2.01
N ALA A 135 3.95 -6.57 1.34
CA ALA A 135 2.74 -7.21 0.80
C ALA A 135 2.00 -7.97 1.91
N HIS A 136 0.70 -8.25 1.74
CA HIS A 136 -0.05 -9.01 2.73
C HIS A 136 0.60 -10.40 2.92
N PRO A 137 0.87 -10.88 4.16
CA PRO A 137 1.53 -12.18 4.40
C PRO A 137 0.84 -13.42 3.78
N ASN A 138 -0.43 -13.32 3.36
CA ASN A 138 -1.13 -14.39 2.64
C ASN A 138 -0.87 -14.39 1.12
N ILE A 139 -0.16 -13.37 0.61
CA ILE A 139 0.22 -13.14 -0.79
C ILE A 139 1.73 -13.35 -0.96
N GLU A 140 2.53 -12.76 -0.07
CA GLU A 140 4.00 -12.81 -0.08
C GLU A 140 4.53 -14.22 0.17
N ASN A 141 4.39 -14.72 1.40
CA ASN A 141 4.94 -15.99 1.86
C ASN A 141 4.12 -17.22 1.41
N ASN A 142 3.28 -17.08 0.39
CA ASN A 142 2.34 -18.10 -0.05
C ASN A 142 2.52 -18.43 -1.54
N PRO A 143 3.20 -19.54 -1.90
CA PRO A 143 3.33 -19.96 -3.29
C PRO A 143 1.95 -20.23 -3.93
N PHE A 144 0.99 -20.71 -3.13
CA PHE A 144 -0.39 -20.97 -3.54
C PHE A 144 -1.30 -19.72 -3.53
N SER A 145 -0.76 -18.53 -3.22
CA SER A 145 -1.52 -17.29 -3.38
C SER A 145 -1.97 -17.15 -4.82
N LYS A 146 -3.29 -17.03 -5.01
CA LYS A 146 -3.86 -16.77 -6.34
C LYS A 146 -3.59 -15.33 -6.77
N ILE A 147 -3.37 -14.39 -5.85
CA ILE A 147 -3.07 -12.98 -6.18
C ILE A 147 -1.55 -12.80 -6.29
N LYS A 148 -1.10 -12.11 -7.34
CA LYS A 148 0.30 -11.75 -7.60
C LYS A 148 0.40 -10.30 -8.10
N GLY A 149 1.57 -9.69 -7.92
CA GLY A 149 1.92 -8.37 -8.44
C GLY A 149 1.83 -7.20 -7.46
N SER A 150 1.33 -7.40 -6.23
CA SER A 150 1.14 -6.29 -5.26
C SER A 150 2.43 -5.50 -4.98
N GLY A 151 3.58 -6.15 -4.76
CA GLY A 151 4.85 -5.43 -4.57
C GLY A 151 5.28 -4.63 -5.82
N GLU A 152 5.23 -5.26 -6.99
CA GLU A 152 5.63 -4.61 -8.26
C GLU A 152 4.74 -3.41 -8.60
N LEU A 153 3.44 -3.51 -8.35
CA LEU A 153 2.47 -2.44 -8.62
C LEU A 153 2.59 -1.29 -7.62
N SER A 154 3.06 -1.53 -6.39
CA SER A 154 3.39 -0.46 -5.44
C SER A 154 4.63 0.32 -5.90
N LEU A 155 5.64 -0.38 -6.45
CA LEU A 155 6.80 0.28 -7.08
C LEU A 155 6.38 1.11 -8.30
N TYR A 156 5.48 0.59 -9.15
CA TYR A 156 4.90 1.35 -10.26
C TYR A 156 4.15 2.61 -9.80
N GLY A 157 3.32 2.50 -8.76
CA GLY A 157 2.67 3.65 -8.14
C GLY A 157 3.68 4.69 -7.62
N CYS A 158 4.74 4.22 -6.96
CA CYS A 158 5.82 5.07 -6.43
C CYS A 158 6.60 5.79 -7.55
N VAL A 159 7.02 5.06 -8.59
CA VAL A 159 7.75 5.64 -9.74
C VAL A 159 6.89 6.64 -10.50
N LYS A 160 5.57 6.39 -10.59
CA LYS A 160 4.63 7.34 -11.18
C LYS A 160 4.54 8.65 -10.38
N GLU A 161 4.35 8.57 -9.07
CA GLU A 161 4.38 9.75 -8.17
C GLU A 161 5.73 10.48 -8.24
N ALA A 162 6.85 9.74 -8.23
CA ALA A 162 8.20 10.29 -8.34
C ALA A 162 8.36 11.11 -9.64
N LYS A 163 7.94 10.54 -10.77
CA LYS A 163 7.95 11.20 -12.07
C LYS A 163 7.04 12.43 -12.11
N GLU A 164 5.80 12.31 -11.64
CA GLU A 164 4.82 13.41 -11.64
C GLU A 164 5.24 14.59 -10.76
N HIS A 165 5.96 14.32 -9.67
CA HIS A 165 6.52 15.35 -8.80
C HIS A 165 7.95 15.80 -9.18
N GLY A 166 8.62 15.14 -10.13
CA GLY A 166 9.93 15.52 -10.67
C GLY A 166 11.14 15.11 -9.82
N PHE A 167 11.06 13.97 -9.13
CA PHE A 167 12.19 13.35 -8.42
C PHE A 167 13.18 12.69 -9.38
N LYS A 168 14.48 12.69 -9.03
CA LYS A 168 15.55 12.19 -9.91
C LYS A 168 15.89 10.71 -9.76
N GLU A 169 15.71 10.15 -8.56
CA GLU A 169 15.80 8.70 -8.30
C GLU A 169 14.64 8.22 -7.44
N VAL A 170 14.17 6.99 -7.70
CA VAL A 170 13.46 6.20 -6.68
C VAL A 170 14.49 5.28 -6.03
N TYR A 171 14.71 5.47 -4.73
CA TYR A 171 15.75 4.81 -3.96
C TYR A 171 15.12 3.75 -3.03
N ILE A 172 15.69 2.55 -2.99
CA ILE A 172 15.19 1.44 -2.19
C ILE A 172 16.34 0.86 -1.39
N SER A 173 16.20 0.76 -0.06
CA SER A 173 17.11 -0.02 0.80
C SER A 173 16.39 -1.28 1.27
N SER A 174 16.90 -2.47 0.92
CA SER A 174 16.23 -3.72 1.29
C SER A 174 17.19 -4.89 1.48
N SER A 175 16.77 -5.84 2.31
CA SER A 175 17.36 -7.17 2.45
C SER A 175 16.77 -8.20 1.47
N ASN A 176 15.65 -7.90 0.80
CA ASN A 176 14.98 -8.79 -0.14
C ASN A 176 15.51 -8.61 -1.58
N ASN A 177 16.82 -8.78 -1.75
CA ASN A 177 17.52 -8.62 -3.02
C ASN A 177 16.86 -9.36 -4.22
N PRO A 178 16.49 -10.65 -4.12
CA PRO A 178 15.96 -11.41 -5.27
C PRO A 178 14.67 -10.82 -5.87
N PHE A 179 13.85 -10.13 -5.07
CA PHE A 179 12.64 -9.48 -5.58
C PHE A 179 12.96 -8.31 -6.51
N TYR A 180 13.91 -7.45 -6.14
CA TYR A 180 14.30 -6.28 -6.95
C TYR A 180 15.21 -6.68 -8.13
N GLU A 181 16.07 -7.68 -7.94
CA GLU A 181 16.85 -8.29 -9.02
C GLU A 181 15.94 -8.90 -10.11
N HIS A 182 14.83 -9.57 -9.75
CA HIS A 182 13.84 -10.08 -10.72
C HIS A 182 13.17 -8.97 -11.55
N LEU A 183 13.14 -7.73 -11.05
CA LEU A 183 12.63 -6.56 -11.77
C LEU A 183 13.70 -5.87 -12.63
N ASN A 184 14.92 -6.41 -12.69
CA ASN A 184 16.10 -5.85 -13.33
C ASN A 184 16.41 -4.42 -12.84
N LEU A 185 16.24 -4.15 -11.54
CA LEU A 185 16.63 -2.87 -10.97
C LEU A 185 18.16 -2.78 -10.83
N LYS A 186 18.72 -1.58 -11.03
CA LYS A 186 20.14 -1.33 -10.82
C LYS A 186 20.45 -1.41 -9.33
N HIS A 187 21.59 -2.00 -8.96
CA HIS A 187 22.12 -1.81 -7.61
C HIS A 187 22.63 -0.38 -7.44
N GLY A 188 22.39 0.20 -6.27
CA GLY A 188 23.04 1.44 -5.85
C GLY A 188 24.46 1.19 -5.32
N VAL A 189 25.01 2.17 -4.61
CA VAL A 189 26.39 2.12 -4.04
C VAL A 189 26.59 0.97 -3.02
N ARG A 190 25.51 0.42 -2.47
CA ARG A 190 25.52 -0.73 -1.55
C ARG A 190 24.77 -1.91 -2.17
N ASN A 191 25.24 -3.13 -1.96
CA ASN A 191 24.62 -4.35 -2.51
C ASN A 191 23.17 -4.58 -2.02
N SER A 192 22.77 -3.97 -0.90
CA SER A 192 21.41 -3.98 -0.33
C SER A 192 20.57 -2.77 -0.75
N THR A 193 20.95 -2.10 -1.83
CA THR A 193 20.31 -0.88 -2.33
C THR A 193 19.98 -1.06 -3.81
N PHE A 194 18.78 -0.64 -4.20
CA PHE A 194 18.31 -0.63 -5.57
C PHE A 194 17.84 0.76 -5.94
N ILE A 195 18.07 1.15 -7.19
CA ILE A 195 17.69 2.46 -7.72
C ILE A 195 16.93 2.31 -9.04
N ILE A 196 16.05 3.29 -9.29
CA ILE A 196 15.45 3.54 -10.59
C ILE A 196 15.74 5.02 -10.89
N ASP A 197 16.53 5.27 -11.94
CA ASP A 197 16.90 6.62 -12.37
C ASP A 197 15.77 7.27 -13.17
N GLU A 198 15.67 8.60 -13.16
CA GLU A 198 14.69 9.38 -13.95
C GLU A 198 14.65 8.95 -15.43
N ALA A 199 15.81 8.66 -16.02
CA ALA A 199 15.93 8.21 -17.41
C ALA A 199 15.29 6.83 -17.69
N ASP A 200 15.15 5.99 -16.66
CA ASP A 200 14.56 4.65 -16.78
C ASP A 200 13.07 4.62 -16.45
N TYR A 201 12.51 5.69 -15.85
CA TYR A 201 11.09 5.73 -15.40
C TYR A 201 10.12 5.32 -16.50
N ASP A 202 10.24 5.85 -17.71
CA ASP A 202 9.31 5.55 -18.80
C ASP A 202 9.39 4.09 -19.25
N SER A 203 10.59 3.53 -19.33
CA SER A 203 10.79 2.11 -19.67
C SER A 203 10.28 1.18 -18.57
N PHE A 204 10.44 1.57 -17.30
CA PHE A 204 9.92 0.83 -16.15
C PHE A 204 8.39 0.84 -16.12
N LEU A 205 7.79 2.03 -16.24
CA LEU A 205 6.33 2.20 -16.21
C LEU A 205 5.67 1.43 -17.36
N ALA A 206 6.09 1.65 -18.61
CA ALA A 206 5.51 0.98 -19.78
C ALA A 206 5.57 -0.55 -19.69
N ARG A 207 6.70 -1.10 -19.20
CA ARG A 207 6.87 -2.54 -18.98
C ARG A 207 5.90 -3.10 -17.93
N ILE A 208 5.60 -2.35 -16.87
CA ILE A 208 4.61 -2.77 -15.86
C ILE A 208 3.18 -2.59 -16.40
N GLU A 209 2.90 -1.52 -17.14
CA GLU A 209 1.61 -1.27 -17.78
C GLU A 209 1.25 -2.40 -18.75
N GLU A 210 2.17 -2.81 -19.63
CA GLU A 210 2.02 -3.98 -20.50
C GLU A 210 1.82 -5.26 -19.68
N LYS A 211 2.71 -5.53 -18.71
CA LYS A 211 2.67 -6.75 -17.88
C LYS A 211 1.32 -6.88 -17.17
N TYR A 212 0.67 -5.80 -16.74
CA TYR A 212 -0.58 -5.83 -15.98
C TYR A 212 -1.82 -5.32 -16.72
N GLY A 213 -1.72 -4.99 -18.01
CA GLY A 213 -2.85 -4.49 -18.79
C GLY A 213 -3.43 -3.19 -18.24
N ILE A 214 -2.57 -2.26 -17.83
CA ILE A 214 -2.95 -0.91 -17.40
C ILE A 214 -3.05 -0.02 -18.65
N LYS A 215 -4.00 0.91 -18.67
CA LYS A 215 -4.29 1.86 -19.76
C LYS A 215 -4.75 3.18 -19.18
#